data_AF-A0A117S8T0-F1
#
_entry.id   AF-A0A117S8T0-F1
#
_cell.length_a   1.000
_cell.length_b   1.000
_cell.length_c   1.000
_cell.angle_alpha   90.00
_cell.angle_beta   90.00
_cell.angle_gamma   90.00
#
_symmetry.space_group_name_H-M   'P 1'
#
loop_
_entity.id
_entity.type
_entity.pdbx_description
1 polymer ?
#
loop_
_entity_poly.entity_id
_entity_poly.type
_entity_poly.pdbx_seq_one_letter_code
_entity_poly.pdbx_strand_id
1 'polypeptide(L)' 'MLCAEVSVYPLKTNNATQIIDGAIQSLTQENLKSKVGSISTHIDGNDDQVWAGIRKAFDEAQKAGEVSMVISISNAIH' A
#
# COMPACT_ATOMS: atom_id res chain seq x y z
N MET A 1 -15.08 -9.39 -0.45
CA MET A 1 -14.02 -9.30 0.58
C MET A 1 -12.74 -9.55 -0.16
N LEU A 2 -11.80 -8.61 -0.07
CA LEU A 2 -10.62 -8.58 -0.91
C LEU A 2 -9.39 -8.51 0.01
N CYS A 3 -8.39 -9.30 -0.33
CA CYS A 3 -7.10 -9.32 0.33
C CYS A 3 -6.06 -8.84 -0.68
N ALA A 4 -5.14 -7.98 -0.27
CA ALA A 4 -4.06 -7.55 -1.15
C ALA A 4 -2.72 -7.48 -0.42
N GLU A 5 -1.66 -7.72 -1.17
CA GLU A 5 -0.29 -7.45 -0.76
C GLU A 5 0.28 -6.33 -1.62
N VAL A 6 0.79 -5.29 -0.97
CA VAL A 6 1.29 -4.09 -1.63
C VAL A 6 2.76 -3.88 -1.29
N SER A 7 3.58 -3.69 -2.32
CA SER A 7 4.98 -3.27 -2.20
C SER A 7 5.20 -1.99 -3.02
N VAL A 8 5.77 -0.96 -2.37
CA VAL A 8 6.04 0.34 -2.97
C VAL A 8 7.54 0.52 -3.13
N TYR A 9 7.97 0.92 -4.33
CA TYR A 9 9.36 1.12 -4.70
C TYR A 9 9.55 2.56 -5.19
N PRO A 10 9.90 3.49 -4.28
CA PRO A 10 10.31 4.84 -4.66
C PRO A 10 11.56 4.79 -5.52
N LEU A 11 11.57 5.49 -6.65
CA LEU A 11 12.68 5.48 -7.60
C LEU A 11 13.47 6.79 -7.49
N LYS A 12 14.78 6.73 -7.81
CA LYS A 12 15.67 7.90 -7.91
C LYS A 12 15.67 8.81 -6.66
N THR A 13 15.54 8.23 -5.47
CA THR A 13 15.44 8.96 -4.20
C THR A 13 16.36 8.39 -3.13
N ASN A 14 16.87 9.25 -2.26
CA ASN A 14 17.66 8.87 -1.09
C ASN A 14 16.78 8.67 0.17
N ASN A 15 15.48 8.98 0.08
CA ASN A 15 14.54 8.97 1.21
C ASN A 15 13.48 7.87 1.08
N ALA A 16 13.85 6.72 0.50
CA ALA A 16 12.91 5.64 0.18
C ALA A 16 12.09 5.18 1.41
N THR A 17 12.73 5.02 2.57
CA THR A 17 12.05 4.63 3.82
C THR A 17 10.93 5.59 4.19
N GLN A 18 11.19 6.90 4.16
CA GLN A 18 10.18 7.90 4.53
C GLN A 18 8.97 7.87 3.58
N ILE A 19 9.21 7.62 2.29
CA ILE A 19 8.15 7.55 1.27
C ILE A 19 7.30 6.28 1.48
N ILE A 20 7.96 5.14 1.75
CA ILE A 20 7.28 3.87 2.04
C ILE A 20 6.45 4.00 3.32
N ASP A 21 7.01 4.59 4.38
CA ASP A 21 6.31 4.80 5.66
C ASP A 21 5.08 5.69 5.49
N GLY A 22 5.18 6.76 4.69
CA GLY A 22 4.04 7.63 4.36
C GLY A 22 2.93 6.87 3.62
N ALA A 23 3.29 6.07 2.62
CA ALA A 23 2.34 5.23 1.90
C ALA A 23 1.65 4.21 2.82
N ILE A 24 2.40 3.55 3.70
CA ILE A 24 1.85 2.61 4.69
C ILE A 24 0.91 3.33 5.68
N GLN A 25 1.32 4.49 6.20
CA GLN A 25 0.50 5.27 7.13
C GLN A 25 -0.84 5.70 6.51
N SER A 26 -0.86 5.94 5.19
CA SER A 26 -2.09 6.27 4.47
C SER A 26 -3.11 5.12 4.44
N LEU A 27 -2.65 3.86 4.48
CA LEU A 27 -3.50 2.66 4.54
C LEU A 27 -4.17 2.51 5.90
N THR A 28 -3.45 2.82 6.99
CA THR A 28 -3.94 2.69 8.37
C THR A 28 -5.07 3.66 8.70
N GLN A 29 -5.19 4.76 7.94
CA GLN A 29 -6.21 5.80 8.17
C GLN A 29 -7.61 5.43 7.65
N GLU A 30 -7.77 4.37 6.87
CA GLU A 30 -9.04 4.00 6.20
C GLU A 30 -9.88 2.95 6.96
N ASN A 31 -9.59 2.70 8.24
CA ASN A 31 -10.13 1.55 9.01
C ASN A 31 -9.87 0.19 8.32
N LEU A 32 -8.90 0.14 7.40
CA LEU A 32 -8.43 -1.09 6.79
C LEU A 32 -7.60 -1.87 7.80
N LYS A 33 -7.78 -3.18 7.83
CA LYS A 33 -6.86 -4.04 8.57
C LYS A 33 -5.59 -4.17 7.73
N SER A 34 -4.53 -3.50 8.15
CA SER A 34 -3.22 -3.56 7.50
C SER A 34 -2.18 -4.20 8.40
N LYS A 35 -1.36 -5.10 7.86
CA LYS A 35 -0.22 -5.72 8.54
C LYS A 35 1.03 -5.53 7.71
N VAL A 36 1.97 -4.75 8.24
CA VAL A 36 3.28 -4.52 7.61
C VAL A 36 4.15 -5.76 7.78
N GLY A 37 4.58 -6.35 6.67
CA GLY A 37 5.57 -7.42 6.62
C GLY A 37 6.96 -6.90 6.30
N SER A 38 7.93 -7.81 6.15
CA SER A 38 9.32 -7.47 5.81
C SER A 38 9.52 -7.04 4.35
N ILE A 39 8.58 -7.37 3.46
CA ILE A 39 8.69 -7.15 2.00
C ILE A 39 7.45 -6.43 1.43
N SER A 40 6.27 -6.77 1.94
CA SER A 40 4.99 -6.22 1.50
C SER A 40 4.12 -5.86 2.70
N THR A 41 3.13 -5.02 2.48
CA THR A 41 2.06 -4.75 3.43
C THR A 41 0.82 -5.52 3.00
N HIS A 42 0.28 -6.33 3.91
CA HIS A 42 -0.96 -7.04 3.71
C HIS A 42 -2.14 -6.15 4.12
N ILE A 43 -3.19 -6.11 3.31
CA ILE A 43 -4.41 -5.34 3.58
C ILE A 43 -5.66 -6.18 3.31
N ASP A 44 -6.60 -6.11 4.25
CA ASP A 44 -7.88 -6.82 4.20
C ASP A 44 -9.05 -5.87 4.42
N GLY A 45 -10.11 -6.04 3.64
CA GLY A 45 -11.33 -5.25 3.78
C GLY A 45 -12.44 -5.65 2.83
N ASN A 46 -13.46 -4.81 2.76
CA ASN A 46 -14.37 -4.86 1.63
C ASN A 46 -13.67 -4.34 0.36
N ASP A 47 -14.24 -4.66 -0.79
CA ASP A 47 -13.61 -4.44 -2.08
C ASP A 47 -13.29 -2.95 -2.30
N ASP A 48 -14.25 -2.06 -2.04
CA ASP A 48 -14.08 -0.62 -2.20
C ASP A 48 -13.01 -0.03 -1.27
N GLN A 49 -12.97 -0.49 -0.02
CA GLN A 49 -11.97 -0.06 0.96
C GLN A 49 -10.56 -0.43 0.49
N VAL A 50 -10.34 -1.66 0.02
CA VAL A 50 -9.01 -2.09 -0.40
C VAL A 50 -8.55 -1.33 -1.64
N TRP A 51 -9.42 -1.13 -2.63
CA TRP A 51 -9.09 -0.33 -3.81
C TRP A 51 -8.79 1.13 -3.45
N ALA A 52 -9.58 1.74 -2.56
CA ALA A 52 -9.35 3.09 -2.08
C ALA A 52 -8.01 3.21 -1.34
N GLY A 53 -7.69 2.24 -0.48
CA GLY A 53 -6.42 2.17 0.24
C GLY A 53 -5.22 2.07 -0.70
N ILE A 54 -5.26 1.14 -1.66
CA ILE A 54 -4.21 0.98 -2.69
C ILE A 54 -3.98 2.29 -3.43
N ARG A 55 -5.06 2.92 -3.92
CA ARG A 55 -4.97 4.19 -4.64
C ARG A 55 -4.31 5.25 -3.77
N LYS A 56 -4.76 5.41 -2.53
CA LYS A 56 -4.23 6.41 -1.60
C LYS A 56 -2.75 6.19 -1.27
N ALA A 57 -2.32 4.94 -1.09
CA ALA A 57 -0.92 4.60 -0.87
C ALA A 57 -0.05 4.95 -2.09
N PHE A 58 -0.56 4.70 -3.30
CA PHE A 58 0.13 5.07 -4.53
C PHE A 58 0.21 6.60 -4.68
N ASP A 59 -0.91 7.28 -4.44
CA ASP A 59 -1.03 8.73 -4.49
C ASP A 59 -0.13 9.43 -3.48
N GLU A 60 0.02 8.88 -2.28
CA GLU A 60 0.95 9.41 -1.29
C GLU A 60 2.41 9.22 -1.73
N ALA A 61 2.76 8.03 -2.21
CA ALA A 61 4.13 7.74 -2.62
C ALA A 61 4.58 8.57 -3.85
N GLN A 62 3.70 8.76 -4.83
CA GLN A 62 4.02 9.52 -6.05
C GLN A 62 4.25 11.01 -5.82
N LYS A 63 3.81 11.58 -4.68
CA LYS A 63 4.12 12.97 -4.31
C LYS A 63 5.62 13.22 -4.18
N ALA A 64 6.40 12.16 -3.89
CA ALA A 64 7.85 12.24 -3.76
C ALA A 64 8.60 12.01 -5.08
N GLY A 65 7.89 11.74 -6.19
CA GLY A 65 8.48 11.53 -7.51
C GLY A 65 8.04 10.21 -8.17
N GLU A 66 8.93 9.64 -8.98
CA GLU A 66 8.69 8.38 -9.67
C GLU A 66 8.55 7.21 -8.68
N VAL A 67 7.49 6.42 -8.83
CA VAL A 67 7.22 5.27 -7.98
C VAL A 67 6.77 4.09 -8.82
N SER A 68 7.24 2.90 -8.45
CA SER A 68 6.68 1.63 -8.92
C SER A 68 5.95 0.96 -7.76
N MET A 69 4.78 0.37 -8.02
CA MET A 69 4.03 -0.38 -7.03
C MET A 69 3.69 -1.75 -7.60
N VAL A 70 3.97 -2.80 -6.82
CA VAL A 70 3.54 -4.16 -7.12
C VAL A 70 2.40 -4.50 -6.18
N ILE A 71 1.32 -5.03 -6.76
CA ILE A 71 0.13 -5.41 -6.02
C ILE A 71 -0.24 -6.84 -6.41
N SER A 72 -0.41 -7.69 -5.40
CA SER A 72 -1.08 -8.98 -5.55
C SER A 72 -2.47 -8.88 -4.93
N ILE A 73 -3.49 -9.39 -5.61
CA ILE A 73 -4.89 -9.29 -5.17
C ILE A 73 -5.53 -10.67 -5.19
N SER A 74 -6.29 -10.96 -4.15
CA SER A 74 -7.04 -12.19 -3.97
C SER A 74 -8.47 -11.89 -3.51
N ASN A 75 -9.44 -12.61 -4.07
CA ASN A 75 -10.81 -12.70 -3.55
C ASN A 75 -11.01 -13.93 -2.64
N ALA A 76 -9.93 -14.69 -2.40
CA ALA A 76 -9.90 -15.76 -1.41
C ALA A 76 -9.43 -15.21 -0.06
N ILE A 77 -10.16 -15.60 0.98
CA ILE A 77 -9.84 -15.28 2.37
C ILE A 77 -8.58 -16.06 2.76
N HIS A 78 -7.53 -15.39 3.22
CA HIS A 78 -6.36 -16.03 3.81
C HIS A 78 -6.45 -16.07 5.33
#